data_AF-A0A1Q7YJS1-F1
#
_entry.id   AF-A0A1Q7YJS1-F1
#
_cell.length_a   1.000
_cell.length_b   1.000
_cell.length_c   1.000
_cell.angle_alpha   90.00
_cell.angle_beta   90.00
_cell.angle_gamma   90.00
#
_symmetry.space_group_name_H-M   'P 1'
#
loop_
_entity.id
_entity.type
_entity.pdbx_description
1 polymer ?
#
loop_
_entity_poly.entity_id
_entity_poly.type
_entity_poly.pdbx_seq_one_letter_code
_entity_poly.pdbx_strand_id
1 'polypeptide(L)'
;MPFYPEHVREHFLNPRNVGEISGAEAVGNAGSFVCGALLRFTLQVDSATQRIADAKFKATGCGYLIASASLTTELIRGMKMGEAAALNEDEIMRELGCVPPYKSHCVALCREALHAAAVNYRQTTLEEWTGEEALICTCFGVSESRIETIIQSNSLRTVEQVTRACHAGAGCGSCQPLIQDILDDYWRTKDARV
;
A
#
# COMPACT_ATOMS: atom_id res chain seq x y z
N MET A 1 -8.15 36.23 -3.12
CA MET A 1 -8.76 35.00 -3.66
C MET A 1 -9.46 34.28 -2.51
N PRO A 2 -10.71 34.62 -2.16
CA PRO A 2 -11.45 33.85 -1.15
C PRO A 2 -11.82 32.50 -1.77
N PHE A 3 -11.95 31.42 -0.99
CA PHE A 3 -12.47 30.08 -1.37
C PHE A 3 -11.55 28.85 -1.29
N TYR A 4 -10.40 28.91 -0.61
CA TYR A 4 -9.80 27.69 -0.04
C TYR A 4 -9.60 27.86 1.47
N PRO A 5 -10.00 26.86 2.28
CA PRO A 5 -9.52 26.74 3.66
C PRO A 5 -8.00 26.82 3.69
N GLU A 6 -7.43 27.31 4.79
CA GLU A 6 -6.00 27.59 4.89
C GLU A 6 -5.12 26.39 4.51
N HIS A 7 -5.43 25.21 5.04
CA HIS A 7 -4.66 23.99 4.80
C HIS A 7 -4.79 23.48 3.36
N VAL A 8 -6.01 23.50 2.79
CA VAL A 8 -6.24 23.22 1.36
C VAL A 8 -5.42 24.17 0.48
N ARG A 9 -5.44 25.46 0.80
CA ARG A 9 -4.70 26.50 0.06
C ARG A 9 -3.20 26.22 0.11
N GLU A 10 -2.68 25.83 1.26
CA GLU A 10 -1.27 25.55 1.44
C GLU A 10 -0.80 24.35 0.60
N HIS A 11 -1.49 23.22 0.67
CA HIS A 11 -1.16 22.04 -0.12
C HIS A 11 -1.43 22.24 -1.62
N PHE A 12 -2.35 23.12 -1.99
CA PHE A 12 -2.57 23.47 -3.39
C PHE A 12 -1.46 24.36 -3.96
N LEU A 13 -1.03 25.38 -3.22
CA LEU A 13 -0.01 26.34 -3.69
C LEU A 13 1.41 25.78 -3.57
N ASN A 14 1.67 24.97 -2.55
CA ASN A 14 2.95 24.33 -2.27
C ASN A 14 2.75 22.82 -2.08
N PRO A 15 2.38 22.07 -3.14
CA PRO A 15 2.15 20.63 -3.02
C PRO A 15 3.45 19.89 -2.70
N ARG A 16 3.39 19.00 -1.71
CA ARG A 16 4.49 18.10 -1.34
C ARG A 16 4.50 16.89 -2.25
N ASN A 17 5.66 16.29 -2.45
CA ASN A 17 5.78 14.98 -3.11
C ASN A 17 5.25 14.89 -4.56
N VAL A 18 5.18 16.02 -5.27
CA VAL A 18 4.85 16.01 -6.70
C VAL A 18 5.96 15.28 -7.48
N GLY A 19 5.55 14.39 -8.37
CA GLY A 19 6.45 13.68 -9.27
C GLY A 19 6.12 12.20 -9.38
N GLU A 20 7.11 11.42 -9.78
CA GLU A 20 6.99 9.99 -10.00
C GLU A 20 8.27 9.29 -9.56
N ILE A 21 8.14 8.09 -9.02
CA ILE A 21 9.27 7.23 -8.66
C ILE A 21 9.49 6.25 -9.81
N SER A 22 10.65 6.32 -10.46
CA SER A 22 11.04 5.34 -11.49
C SER A 22 11.23 3.97 -10.85
N GLY A 23 10.53 2.95 -11.36
CA GLY A 23 10.61 1.59 -10.81
C GLY A 23 9.88 1.40 -9.48
N ALA A 24 8.87 2.24 -9.19
CA ALA A 24 8.03 2.09 -8.01
C ALA A 24 7.44 0.68 -7.90
N GLU A 25 7.45 0.13 -6.69
CA GLU A 25 6.93 -1.22 -6.41
C GLU A 25 5.40 -1.25 -6.37
N ALA A 26 4.78 -0.12 -6.03
CA ALA A 26 3.33 0.02 -5.96
C ALA A 26 2.88 1.24 -6.77
N VAL A 27 2.03 1.01 -7.76
CA VAL A 27 1.48 2.05 -8.63
C VAL A 27 -0.04 1.99 -8.64
N GLY A 28 -0.68 3.09 -8.28
CA GLY A 28 -2.14 3.21 -8.23
C GLY A 28 -2.64 4.33 -9.11
N ASN A 29 -3.69 4.06 -9.88
CA ASN A 29 -4.32 5.05 -10.74
C ASN A 29 -5.81 5.13 -10.42
N ALA A 30 -6.34 6.35 -10.39
CA ALA A 30 -7.76 6.59 -10.31
C ALA A 30 -8.13 7.77 -11.21
N GLY A 31 -9.35 7.77 -11.73
CA GLY A 31 -9.87 8.84 -12.56
C GLY A 31 -11.38 8.99 -12.46
N SER A 32 -11.88 10.21 -12.66
CA SER A 32 -13.31 10.50 -12.68
C SER A 32 -13.74 11.00 -14.05
N PHE A 33 -14.63 10.26 -14.71
CA PHE A 33 -15.24 10.68 -15.97
C PHE A 33 -16.20 11.88 -15.81
N VAL A 34 -16.65 12.16 -14.59
CA VAL A 34 -17.59 13.27 -14.32
C VAL A 34 -16.89 14.63 -14.41
N CYS A 35 -15.68 14.74 -13.87
CA CYS A 35 -14.94 16.00 -13.80
C CYS A 35 -13.60 15.99 -14.54
N GLY A 36 -13.24 14.88 -15.20
CA GLY A 36 -12.00 14.72 -15.95
C GLY A 36 -10.75 14.63 -15.07
N ALA A 37 -10.92 14.41 -13.76
CA ALA A 37 -9.81 14.29 -12.82
C ALA A 37 -9.03 12.97 -13.04
N LEU A 38 -7.71 13.04 -12.97
CA LEU A 38 -6.80 11.90 -13.04
C LEU A 38 -5.78 12.01 -11.89
N LEU A 39 -5.53 10.88 -11.23
CA LEU A 39 -4.56 10.78 -10.14
C LEU A 39 -3.75 9.50 -10.30
N ARG A 40 -2.43 9.64 -10.13
CA ARG A 40 -1.48 8.55 -10.06
C ARG A 40 -0.66 8.68 -8.79
N PHE A 41 -0.61 7.63 -7.98
CA PHE A 41 0.36 7.45 -6.92
C PHE A 41 1.43 6.46 -7.36
N THR A 42 2.68 6.77 -7.04
CA THR A 42 3.82 5.86 -7.14
C THR A 42 4.50 5.79 -5.79
N LEU A 43 4.57 4.60 -5.20
CA LEU A 43 5.07 4.38 -3.86
C LEU A 43 6.28 3.43 -3.91
N GLN A 44 7.29 3.76 -3.12
CA GLN A 44 8.43 2.89 -2.85
C GLN A 44 8.24 2.29 -1.47
N VAL A 45 8.35 0.98 -1.34
CA VAL A 45 8.30 0.27 -0.06
C VAL A 45 9.74 -0.09 0.33
N ASP A 46 10.06 0.07 1.62
CA ASP A 46 11.33 -0.40 2.14
C ASP A 46 11.23 -1.90 2.43
N SER A 47 12.09 -2.69 1.79
CA SER A 47 12.05 -4.15 1.89
C SER A 47 12.34 -4.71 3.29
N ALA A 48 13.01 -3.96 4.17
CA ALA A 48 13.32 -4.41 5.53
C ALA A 48 12.16 -4.12 6.49
N THR A 49 11.66 -2.89 6.48
CA THR A 49 10.62 -2.41 7.40
C THR A 49 9.21 -2.65 6.89
N GLN A 50 9.06 -2.93 5.59
CA GLN A 50 7.78 -3.13 4.90
C GLN A 50 6.86 -1.90 5.00
N ARG A 51 7.47 -0.71 5.05
CA ARG A 51 6.80 0.58 5.17
C ARG A 51 7.05 1.43 3.93
N ILE A 52 6.10 2.30 3.61
CA ILE A 52 6.22 3.23 2.49
C ILE A 52 7.37 4.20 2.79
N ALA A 53 8.49 4.04 2.08
CA ALA A 53 9.71 4.83 2.24
C ALA A 53 9.58 6.19 1.54
N ASP A 54 9.03 6.18 0.33
CA ASP A 54 8.70 7.38 -0.42
C ASP A 54 7.37 7.21 -1.15
N ALA A 55 6.65 8.31 -1.25
CA ALA A 55 5.36 8.39 -1.93
C ALA A 55 5.40 9.63 -2.81
N LYS A 56 5.07 9.49 -4.09
CA LYS A 56 4.93 10.60 -5.02
C LYS A 56 3.62 10.52 -5.78
N PHE A 57 3.16 11.67 -6.28
CA PHE A 57 1.95 11.73 -7.07
C PHE A 57 2.07 12.61 -8.32
N LYS A 58 1.28 12.25 -9.33
CA LYS A 58 0.92 13.10 -10.46
C LYS A 58 -0.60 13.21 -10.51
N ALA A 59 -1.11 14.44 -10.60
CA ALA A 59 -2.54 14.68 -10.68
C ALA A 59 -2.87 15.72 -11.74
N THR A 60 -4.04 15.56 -12.36
CA THR A 60 -4.69 16.58 -13.18
C THR A 60 -6.12 16.72 -12.65
N GLY A 61 -6.50 17.92 -12.23
CA GLY A 61 -7.83 18.16 -11.65
C GLY A 61 -7.89 19.48 -10.90
N CYS A 62 -8.91 19.64 -10.05
CA CYS A 62 -9.11 20.86 -9.30
C CYS A 62 -8.15 20.98 -8.09
N GLY A 63 -8.05 22.18 -7.50
CA GLY A 63 -7.12 22.43 -6.40
C GLY A 63 -7.36 21.55 -5.16
N TYR A 64 -8.61 21.16 -4.89
CA TYR A 64 -8.92 20.19 -3.83
C TYR A 64 -8.29 18.81 -4.09
N LEU A 65 -8.20 18.36 -5.34
CA LEU A 65 -7.56 17.08 -5.66
C LEU A 65 -6.05 17.15 -5.43
N ILE A 66 -5.40 18.22 -5.90
CA ILE A 66 -3.96 18.42 -5.72
C ILE A 66 -3.63 18.52 -4.22
N ALA A 67 -4.44 19.27 -3.47
CA ALA A 67 -4.27 19.41 -2.04
C ALA A 67 -4.46 18.07 -1.30
N SER A 68 -5.51 17.33 -1.64
CA SER A 68 -5.80 16.00 -1.05
C SER A 68 -4.68 15.00 -1.36
N ALA A 69 -4.21 14.96 -2.60
CA ALA A 69 -3.13 14.06 -3.01
C ALA A 69 -1.82 14.39 -2.30
N SER A 70 -1.48 15.69 -2.18
CA SER A 70 -0.30 16.13 -1.43
C SER A 70 -0.37 15.72 0.04
N LEU A 71 -1.48 15.97 0.72
CA LEU A 71 -1.64 15.57 2.11
C LEU A 71 -1.58 14.04 2.27
N THR A 72 -2.26 13.32 1.38
CA THR A 72 -2.30 11.85 1.38
C THR A 72 -0.88 11.26 1.30
N THR A 73 -0.01 11.80 0.44
CA THR A 73 1.38 11.32 0.36
C THR A 73 2.21 11.56 1.61
N GLU A 74 1.87 12.57 2.41
CA GLU A 74 2.52 12.82 3.71
C GLU A 74 2.00 11.86 4.77
N LEU A 75 0.68 11.65 4.83
CA LEU A 75 0.04 10.76 5.81
C LEU A 75 0.50 9.31 5.67
N ILE A 76 0.58 8.79 4.46
CA ILE A 76 0.90 7.37 4.23
C ILE A 76 2.39 7.04 4.38
N ARG A 77 3.26 8.05 4.47
CA ARG A 77 4.71 7.81 4.58
C ARG A 77 5.01 7.12 5.91
N GLY A 78 5.78 6.03 5.85
CA GLY A 78 6.08 5.20 7.00
C GLY A 78 4.96 4.24 7.42
N MET A 79 3.78 4.30 6.79
CA MET A 79 2.73 3.30 7.00
C MET A 79 3.04 2.01 6.23
N LYS A 80 2.47 0.89 6.68
CA LYS A 80 2.41 -0.34 5.89
C LYS A 80 1.40 -0.17 4.75
N MET A 81 1.57 -0.94 3.67
CA MET A 81 0.66 -0.88 2.52
C MET A 81 -0.80 -1.18 2.89
N GLY A 82 -1.04 -2.08 3.85
CA GLY A 82 -2.40 -2.37 4.33
C GLY A 82 -3.05 -1.23 5.11
N GLU A 83 -2.25 -0.52 5.93
CA GLU A 83 -2.70 0.66 6.68
C GLU A 83 -3.02 1.81 5.72
N ALA A 84 -2.13 2.08 4.76
CA ALA A 84 -2.34 3.10 3.75
C ALA A 84 -3.59 2.83 2.89
N ALA A 85 -3.87 1.56 2.54
CA ALA A 85 -5.07 1.19 1.79
C ALA A 85 -6.36 1.31 2.62
N ALA A 86 -6.27 1.26 3.96
CA ALA A 86 -7.40 1.38 4.87
C ALA A 86 -7.69 2.83 5.29
N LEU A 87 -6.84 3.78 4.90
CA LEU A 87 -7.00 5.20 5.22
C LEU A 87 -8.39 5.69 4.77
N ASN A 88 -9.16 6.24 5.72
CA ASN A 88 -10.53 6.63 5.46
C ASN A 88 -10.61 8.04 4.85
N GLU A 89 -11.64 8.29 4.03
CA GLU A 89 -11.90 9.61 3.46
C GLU A 89 -12.12 10.65 4.56
N ASP A 90 -12.81 10.28 5.64
CA ASP A 90 -13.05 11.16 6.79
C ASP A 90 -11.76 11.59 7.49
N GLU A 91 -10.74 10.74 7.51
CA GLU A 91 -9.43 11.05 8.12
C GLU A 91 -8.68 12.07 7.25
N ILE A 92 -8.64 11.84 5.93
CA ILE A 92 -8.03 12.78 4.98
C ILE A 92 -8.77 14.13 5.03
N MET A 93 -10.11 14.12 5.05
CA MET A 93 -10.91 15.36 5.16
C MET A 93 -10.66 16.08 6.49
N ARG A 94 -10.59 15.35 7.61
CA ARG A 94 -10.33 15.95 8.93
C ARG A 94 -8.99 16.67 8.97
N GLU A 95 -7.94 16.03 8.44
CA GLU A 95 -6.61 16.63 8.36
C GLU A 95 -6.57 17.79 7.36
N LEU A 96 -7.18 17.66 6.18
CA LEU A 96 -7.21 18.71 5.16
C LEU A 96 -8.06 19.94 5.57
N GLY A 97 -8.97 19.77 6.53
CA GLY A 97 -9.91 20.78 7.00
C GLY A 97 -11.25 20.74 6.26
N CYS A 98 -12.02 21.82 6.33
CA CYS A 98 -13.39 21.84 5.79
C CYS A 98 -13.43 21.67 4.26
N VAL A 99 -13.68 20.45 3.78
CA VAL A 99 -13.94 20.16 2.37
C VAL A 99 -15.44 20.29 2.12
N PRO A 100 -15.89 21.16 1.20
CA PRO A 100 -17.31 21.25 0.87
C PRO A 100 -17.85 19.91 0.37
N PRO A 101 -19.09 19.49 0.72
CA PRO A 101 -19.62 18.18 0.36
C PRO A 101 -19.56 17.84 -1.13
N TYR A 102 -19.74 18.82 -2.02
CA TYR A 102 -19.65 18.61 -3.48
C TYR A 102 -18.22 18.36 -3.99
N LYS A 103 -17.20 18.44 -3.12
CA LYS A 103 -15.78 18.19 -3.42
C LYS A 103 -15.22 16.93 -2.75
N SER A 104 -16.02 16.19 -1.98
CA SER A 104 -15.60 14.94 -1.31
C SER A 104 -15.05 13.90 -2.29
N HIS A 105 -15.54 13.87 -3.54
CA HIS A 105 -15.03 12.97 -4.58
C HIS A 105 -13.53 13.12 -4.86
N CYS A 106 -12.93 14.28 -4.58
CA CYS A 106 -11.47 14.47 -4.74
C CYS A 106 -10.68 13.64 -3.71
N VAL A 107 -11.24 13.47 -2.51
CA VAL A 107 -10.68 12.63 -1.45
C VAL A 107 -10.95 11.15 -1.75
N ALA A 108 -12.17 10.82 -2.19
CA ALA A 108 -12.51 9.46 -2.62
C ALA A 108 -11.55 8.96 -3.72
N LEU A 109 -11.20 9.82 -4.69
CA LEU A 109 -10.24 9.49 -5.75
C LEU A 109 -8.84 9.15 -5.20
N CYS A 110 -8.42 9.81 -4.12
CA CYS A 110 -7.16 9.49 -3.44
C CYS A 110 -7.22 8.10 -2.80
N ARG A 111 -8.32 7.77 -2.12
CA ARG A 111 -8.53 6.43 -1.53
C ARG A 111 -8.57 5.34 -2.61
N GLU A 112 -9.28 5.57 -3.71
CA GLU A 112 -9.32 4.65 -4.85
C GLU A 112 -7.93 4.41 -5.44
N ALA A 113 -7.14 5.48 -5.63
CA ALA A 113 -5.78 5.37 -6.14
C ALA A 113 -4.87 4.60 -5.16
N LEU A 114 -4.99 4.81 -3.84
CA LEU A 114 -4.24 4.06 -2.84
C LEU A 114 -4.61 2.59 -2.82
N HIS A 115 -5.90 2.28 -2.88
CA HIS A 115 -6.37 0.90 -2.96
C HIS A 115 -5.84 0.22 -4.24
N ALA A 116 -5.88 0.91 -5.38
CA ALA A 116 -5.29 0.41 -6.61
C ALA A 116 -3.77 0.18 -6.48
N ALA A 117 -3.04 1.06 -5.80
CA ALA A 117 -1.61 0.89 -5.54
C ALA A 117 -1.34 -0.36 -4.68
N ALA A 118 -2.15 -0.59 -3.65
CA ALA A 118 -2.02 -1.77 -2.79
C ALA A 118 -2.34 -3.08 -3.54
N VAL A 119 -3.36 -3.08 -4.40
CA VAL A 119 -3.68 -4.22 -5.26
C VAL A 119 -2.55 -4.48 -6.26
N ASN A 120 -2.01 -3.43 -6.88
CA ASN A 120 -0.88 -3.56 -7.79
C ASN A 120 0.34 -4.15 -7.07
N TYR A 121 0.69 -3.64 -5.89
CA TYR A 121 1.77 -4.15 -5.06
C TYR A 121 1.60 -5.64 -4.74
N ARG A 122 0.38 -6.06 -4.43
CA ARG A 122 0.02 -7.48 -4.26
C ARG A 122 0.24 -8.27 -5.55
N GLN A 123 -0.27 -7.81 -6.69
CA GLN A 123 -0.25 -8.55 -7.95
C GLN A 123 1.14 -8.70 -8.55
N THR A 124 2.02 -7.70 -8.42
CA THR A 124 3.44 -7.83 -8.78
C THR A 124 4.13 -8.96 -7.99
N THR A 125 3.52 -9.38 -6.88
CA THR A 125 4.01 -10.44 -6.00
C THR A 125 3.29 -11.79 -6.23
N LEU A 126 2.21 -11.88 -7.00
CA LEU A 126 1.43 -13.12 -7.17
C LEU A 126 1.89 -13.95 -8.38
N GLU A 127 2.28 -15.20 -8.15
CA GLU A 127 2.14 -16.26 -9.16
C GLU A 127 0.67 -16.72 -9.17
N GLU A 128 0.12 -17.10 -10.33
CA GLU A 128 -1.29 -17.53 -10.43
C GLU A 128 -1.60 -18.67 -9.45
N TRP A 129 -2.53 -18.43 -8.54
CA TRP A 129 -3.00 -19.43 -7.58
C TRP A 129 -4.16 -20.22 -8.21
N THR A 130 -3.99 -21.53 -8.39
CA THR A 130 -4.96 -22.42 -9.08
C THR A 130 -6.10 -22.91 -8.20
N GLY A 131 -6.11 -22.56 -6.90
CA GLY A 131 -7.17 -22.95 -5.97
C GLY A 131 -6.91 -24.22 -5.17
N GLU A 132 -5.77 -24.89 -5.37
CA GLU A 132 -5.48 -26.21 -4.77
C GLU A 132 -4.75 -26.13 -3.41
N GLU A 133 -4.25 -24.94 -3.04
CA GLU A 133 -3.38 -24.76 -1.87
C GLU A 133 -3.95 -23.75 -0.88
N ALA A 134 -3.71 -23.96 0.43
CA ALA A 134 -4.16 -23.03 1.46
C ALA A 134 -3.50 -21.65 1.30
N LEU A 135 -4.32 -20.60 1.23
CA LEU A 135 -3.85 -19.21 1.27
C LEU A 135 -3.55 -18.80 2.71
N ILE A 136 -2.27 -18.68 3.05
CA ILE A 136 -1.81 -18.25 4.37
C ILE A 136 -1.90 -16.73 4.49
N CYS A 137 -1.44 -16.00 3.48
CA CYS A 137 -1.56 -14.54 3.44
C CYS A 137 -2.61 -14.12 2.42
N THR A 138 -3.80 -13.77 2.90
CA THR A 138 -4.89 -13.26 2.04
C THR A 138 -4.64 -11.84 1.53
N CYS A 139 -3.76 -11.06 2.18
CA CYS A 139 -3.40 -9.72 1.71
C CYS A 139 -2.53 -9.75 0.46
N PHE A 140 -1.54 -10.64 0.41
CA PHE A 140 -0.61 -10.74 -0.72
C PHE A 140 -0.81 -12.02 -1.55
N GLY A 141 -1.86 -12.78 -1.24
CA GLY A 141 -2.21 -14.08 -1.83
C GLY A 141 -1.04 -15.07 -1.86
N VAL A 142 -0.37 -15.22 -0.73
CA VAL A 142 0.73 -16.18 -0.58
C VAL A 142 0.19 -17.48 -0.01
N SER A 143 0.41 -18.59 -0.72
CA SER A 143 0.06 -19.94 -0.27
C SER A 143 1.09 -20.52 0.71
N GLU A 144 0.68 -21.56 1.43
CA GLU A 144 1.55 -22.33 2.33
C GLU A 144 2.76 -22.92 1.62
N SER A 145 2.55 -23.63 0.51
CA SER A 145 3.61 -24.26 -0.27
C SER A 145 4.63 -23.25 -0.78
N ARG A 146 4.19 -22.04 -1.15
CA ARG A 146 5.07 -20.96 -1.56
C ARG A 146 5.95 -20.49 -0.41
N ILE A 147 5.39 -20.37 0.79
CA ILE A 147 6.16 -20.04 2.00
C ILE A 147 7.20 -21.13 2.26
N GLU A 148 6.82 -22.41 2.24
CA GLU A 148 7.73 -23.55 2.42
C GLU A 148 8.85 -23.56 1.39
N THR A 149 8.52 -23.38 0.11
CA THR A 149 9.48 -23.33 -1.01
C THR A 149 10.51 -22.21 -0.78
N ILE A 150 10.04 -21.02 -0.39
CA ILE A 150 10.91 -19.87 -0.18
C ILE A 150 11.79 -20.06 1.07
N ILE A 151 11.26 -20.67 2.13
CA ILE A 151 12.03 -21.07 3.32
C ILE A 151 13.13 -22.06 2.92
N GLN A 152 12.80 -23.06 2.09
CA GLN A 152 13.74 -24.07 1.63
C GLN A 152 14.85 -23.47 0.76
N SER A 153 14.50 -22.72 -0.28
CA SER A 153 15.44 -22.18 -1.25
C SER A 153 16.41 -21.16 -0.65
N ASN A 154 15.97 -20.40 0.35
CA ASN A 154 16.75 -19.30 0.93
C ASN A 154 17.21 -19.59 2.37
N SER A 155 16.88 -20.76 2.93
CA SER A 155 17.17 -21.14 4.32
C SER A 155 16.67 -20.11 5.35
N LEU A 156 15.44 -19.62 5.19
CA LEU A 156 14.85 -18.59 6.04
C LEU A 156 14.49 -19.16 7.42
N ARG A 157 14.72 -18.36 8.47
CA ARG A 157 14.57 -18.73 9.88
C ARG A 157 13.61 -17.83 10.66
N THR A 158 13.22 -16.69 10.11
CA THR A 158 12.38 -15.72 10.82
C THR A 158 11.21 -15.26 9.94
N VAL A 159 10.10 -14.87 10.58
CA VAL A 159 8.94 -14.29 9.89
C VAL A 159 9.35 -13.06 9.07
N GLU A 160 10.26 -12.23 9.59
CA GLU A 160 10.77 -11.04 8.90
C GLU A 160 11.49 -11.41 7.60
N GLN A 161 12.30 -12.47 7.60
CA GLN A 161 12.96 -12.97 6.41
C GLN A 161 11.95 -13.47 5.36
N VAL A 162 10.93 -14.22 5.79
CA VAL A 162 9.84 -14.67 4.90
C VAL A 162 9.09 -13.47 4.33
N THR A 163 8.76 -12.50 5.18
CA THR A 163 8.10 -11.25 4.78
C THR A 163 8.93 -10.51 3.74
N ARG A 164 10.24 -10.42 3.91
CA ARG A 164 11.12 -9.75 2.93
C ARG A 164 11.19 -10.50 1.59
N ALA A 165 11.04 -11.82 1.60
CA ALA A 165 11.16 -12.64 0.40
C ALA A 165 9.87 -12.71 -0.42
N CYS A 166 8.70 -12.67 0.21
CA CYS A 166 7.40 -12.82 -0.48
C CYS A 166 6.30 -11.85 -0.04
N HIS A 167 6.62 -10.85 0.77
CA HIS A 167 5.70 -9.85 1.33
C HIS A 167 4.62 -10.41 2.28
N ALA A 168 4.52 -11.74 2.47
CA ALA A 168 3.57 -12.34 3.39
C ALA A 168 3.77 -11.80 4.82
N GLY A 169 2.70 -11.27 5.43
CA GLY A 169 2.76 -10.67 6.77
C GLY A 169 3.04 -9.16 6.81
N ALA A 170 3.29 -8.51 5.66
CA ALA A 170 3.54 -7.06 5.56
C ALA A 170 2.27 -6.17 5.59
N GLY A 171 1.09 -6.75 5.45
CA GLY A 171 -0.18 -6.05 5.23
C GLY A 171 -0.91 -5.83 6.55
N CYS A 172 -2.00 -6.57 6.77
CA CYS A 172 -2.70 -6.57 8.05
C CYS A 172 -1.93 -7.29 9.18
N GLY A 173 -0.88 -8.07 8.86
CA GLY A 173 -0.11 -8.85 9.82
C GLY A 173 -0.82 -10.08 10.39
N SER A 174 -2.08 -10.35 10.04
CA SER A 174 -2.86 -11.44 10.64
C SER A 174 -2.30 -12.84 10.39
N CYS A 175 -1.52 -13.02 9.32
CA CYS A 175 -0.90 -14.29 8.97
C CYS A 175 0.49 -14.50 9.62
N GLN A 176 1.03 -13.51 10.34
CA GLN A 176 2.37 -13.64 10.96
C GLN A 176 2.49 -14.82 11.93
N PRO A 177 1.49 -15.12 12.79
CA PRO A 177 1.53 -16.31 13.65
C PRO A 177 1.57 -17.60 12.83
N LEU A 178 0.76 -17.72 11.78
CA LEU A 178 0.74 -18.89 10.89
C LEU A 178 2.08 -19.07 10.15
N ILE A 179 2.72 -17.97 9.73
CA ILE A 179 4.06 -18.03 9.13
C ILE A 179 5.09 -18.56 10.14
N GLN A 180 4.98 -18.16 11.42
CA GLN A 180 5.85 -18.68 12.47
C GLN A 180 5.63 -20.18 12.70
N ASP A 181 4.38 -20.64 12.72
CA ASP A 181 4.07 -22.07 12.88
C ASP A 181 4.67 -22.90 11.73
N ILE A 182 4.57 -22.43 10.48
CA ILE A 182 5.19 -23.09 9.31
C ILE A 182 6.72 -23.15 9.42
N LEU A 183 7.36 -22.07 9.88
CA LEU A 183 8.80 -22.03 10.12
C LEU A 183 9.21 -23.07 11.17
N ASP A 184 8.51 -23.09 12.31
CA ASP A 184 8.81 -23.98 13.43
C ASP A 184 8.64 -25.45 13.02
N ASP A 185 7.56 -25.78 12.32
CA ASP A 185 7.28 -27.13 11.84
C ASP A 185 8.30 -27.60 10.78
N TYR A 186 8.67 -26.73 9.84
CA TYR A 186 9.67 -27.04 8.82
C TYR A 186 11.03 -27.37 9.45
N TRP A 187 11.51 -26.52 10.36
CA TRP A 187 12.82 -26.72 10.98
C TRP A 187 12.82 -27.87 12.00
N ARG A 188 11.74 -28.07 12.77
CA ARG A 188 11.57 -29.26 13.62
C ARG A 188 11.68 -30.55 12.81
N THR A 189 11.02 -30.61 11.66
CA THR A 189 11.03 -31.80 10.80
C THR A 189 12.40 -32.03 10.16
N LYS A 190 13.10 -30.96 9.78
CA LYS A 190 14.45 -31.06 9.21
C LYS A 190 15.47 -31.51 10.25
N ASP A 191 15.42 -30.96 11.46
CA ASP A 191 16.35 -31.28 12.54
C ASP A 191 16.12 -32.70 13.09
N ALA A 192 14.90 -33.25 12.97
CA ALA A 192 14.60 -34.65 13.31
C ALA A 192 15.07 -35.69 12.27
N ARG A 193 15.51 -35.25 11.08
CA ARG A 193 15.98 -36.11 9.98
C ARG A 193 17.50 -36.14 9.83
N VAL A 194 18.23 -35.41 10.67
CA VAL A 194 19.70 -35.35 10.76
C VAL A 194 20.16 -36.17 11.96
#